data_AF-A0A7X7J1C1-F1
#
_entry.id   AF-A0A7X7J1C1-F1
#
_cell.length_a   1.000
_cell.length_b   1.000
_cell.length_c   1.000
_cell.angle_alpha   90.00
_cell.angle_beta   90.00
_cell.angle_gamma   90.00
#
_symmetry.space_group_name_H-M   'P 1'
#
loop_
_entity.id
_entity.type
_entity.pdbx_description
1 polymer ?
#
loop_
_entity_poly.entity_id
_entity_poly.type
_entity_poly.pdbx_seq_one_letter_code
_entity_poly.pdbx_strand_id
1 'polypeptide(L)'
;MLRYLTVIAVAVVLLSGDAAEALEDCTPDWLPGQTSDGTNNTIYAVTVFDADGAGGKPALVVAGGDFTRAGGVSANRIAAWDGTQWLALGTGLNGSVRSLAVLDGKLCAGGSFTSSSGVAASRIACWDPETETWSALGSGANGSVSALAAMDGKLYAGGSFTVMGGVSAACIACWDPATQTWSALDAGADAVVSALAVLDGRLYVGGGFTAVGSLAAPNIASWDPATQTWSNVGTGLIGSVHALAVQDGKLYAGGNFTIPEPVVAQRVACWDPVAQTWSAVGRGMDYRVNSLAFLDGKLYAGGGFARADWTTARNIAGWDPVAKAWSALGDGTNQEVFALAVLRKQLLVGGRFTQAGGQQASYWARWGCADQVVDEDLDGVPDDEDNCPAMPNPDQQDSDGDDVGDACDACASDPLNDVDGDGACGDVDNCPDTANANQANADGDSFGDVCDLCPNDPLNDVDGDGACGDVDNCPDTANADQANAD
;
A
#
# COMPACT_ATOMS: atom_id res chain seq x y z
N MET A 1 60.35 25.61 10.69
CA MET A 1 60.21 24.86 11.94
C MET A 1 59.74 23.46 11.54
N LEU A 2 60.64 22.47 11.59
CA LEU A 2 60.32 21.07 11.37
C LEU A 2 59.27 20.59 12.38
N ARG A 3 58.33 19.75 11.95
CA ARG A 3 58.13 18.40 12.53
C ARG A 3 57.32 17.54 11.55
N TYR A 4 57.93 16.40 11.21
CA TYR A 4 57.37 15.27 10.49
C TYR A 4 56.27 14.59 11.32
N LEU A 5 55.25 14.03 10.68
CA LEU A 5 54.79 12.69 11.04
C LEU A 5 54.36 11.93 9.79
N THR A 6 55.06 10.82 9.57
CA THR A 6 54.84 9.76 8.61
C THR A 6 53.51 9.06 8.94
N VAL A 7 52.65 8.84 7.94
CA VAL A 7 51.62 7.79 8.03
C VAL A 7 51.86 6.79 6.91
N ILE A 8 51.93 5.54 7.36
CA ILE A 8 52.28 4.33 6.63
C ILE A 8 51.18 4.02 5.61
N ALA A 9 51.58 3.79 4.36
CA ALA A 9 50.72 3.21 3.35
C ALA A 9 50.42 1.75 3.72
N VAL A 10 49.18 1.46 4.11
CA VAL A 10 48.67 0.09 4.16
C VAL A 10 48.23 -0.26 2.75
N ALA A 11 48.99 -1.14 2.11
CA ALA A 11 48.57 -1.81 0.89
C ALA A 11 47.47 -2.81 1.26
N VAL A 12 46.22 -2.44 1.01
CA VAL A 12 45.14 -3.43 0.91
C VAL A 12 45.16 -3.98 -0.50
N VAL A 13 45.48 -5.26 -0.58
CA VAL A 13 45.42 -6.09 -1.78
C VAL A 13 43.98 -6.05 -2.29
N LEU A 14 43.77 -5.40 -3.43
CA LEU A 14 42.55 -5.59 -4.23
C LEU A 14 42.63 -7.02 -4.77
N LEU A 15 42.00 -7.95 -4.06
CA LEU A 15 41.62 -9.22 -4.64
C LEU A 15 40.64 -8.92 -5.77
N SER A 16 40.97 -9.53 -6.92
CA SER A 16 40.29 -9.45 -8.19
C SER A 16 38.79 -9.68 -8.05
N GLY A 17 38.03 -8.88 -8.81
CA GLY A 17 36.59 -8.82 -8.79
C GLY A 17 35.89 -10.17 -8.74
N ASP A 18 35.09 -10.33 -7.70
CA ASP A 18 33.79 -10.96 -7.87
C ASP A 18 32.98 -10.00 -8.76
N ALA A 19 32.70 -10.48 -9.97
CA ALA A 19 31.54 -10.01 -10.68
C ALA A 19 30.36 -10.35 -9.78
N ALA A 20 29.89 -9.36 -9.01
CA ALA A 20 28.46 -9.26 -8.76
C ALA A 20 27.85 -9.26 -10.17
N GLU A 21 27.37 -10.43 -10.61
CA GLU A 21 26.46 -10.49 -11.72
C GLU A 21 25.28 -9.63 -11.28
N ALA A 22 25.22 -8.41 -11.81
CA ALA A 22 24.02 -7.61 -11.76
C ALA A 22 22.93 -8.49 -12.37
N LEU A 23 21.99 -8.92 -11.53
CA LEU A 23 20.77 -9.61 -11.94
C LEU A 23 20.27 -8.94 -13.22
N GLU A 24 20.25 -9.69 -14.32
CA GLU A 24 19.88 -9.16 -15.63
C GLU A 24 18.47 -8.60 -15.53
N ASP A 25 18.33 -7.26 -15.60
CA ASP A 25 17.03 -6.62 -15.72
C ASP A 25 16.34 -7.22 -16.95
N CYS A 26 15.20 -7.90 -16.74
CA CYS A 26 14.43 -8.44 -17.84
C CYS A 26 14.03 -7.30 -18.81
N THR A 27 13.76 -7.64 -20.07
CA THR A 27 13.03 -6.70 -20.94
C THR A 27 11.53 -6.83 -20.65
N PRO A 28 10.83 -5.78 -20.19
CA PRO A 28 9.39 -5.86 -19.92
C PRO A 28 8.59 -6.21 -21.17
N ASP A 29 7.63 -7.12 -21.02
CA ASP A 29 6.71 -7.50 -22.09
C ASP A 29 5.30 -7.79 -21.55
N TRP A 30 4.35 -7.99 -22.45
CA TRP A 30 2.99 -8.40 -22.11
C TRP A 30 2.94 -9.85 -21.66
N LEU A 31 2.34 -10.06 -20.49
CA LEU A 31 1.88 -11.35 -19.97
C LEU A 31 0.33 -11.33 -20.04
N PRO A 32 -0.25 -11.64 -21.21
CA PRO A 32 -1.68 -11.46 -21.42
C PRO A 32 -2.50 -12.47 -20.61
N GLY A 33 -3.52 -11.98 -19.90
CA GLY A 33 -4.47 -12.82 -19.17
C GLY A 33 -5.37 -13.56 -20.14
N GLN A 34 -5.03 -14.81 -20.46
CA GLN A 34 -5.85 -15.68 -21.30
C GLN A 34 -7.13 -16.09 -20.57
N THR A 35 -7.94 -16.94 -21.20
CA THR A 35 -9.19 -17.40 -20.57
C THR A 35 -8.95 -18.20 -19.28
N SER A 36 -7.73 -18.71 -19.08
CA SER A 36 -7.28 -19.46 -17.88
C SER A 36 -7.04 -18.58 -16.66
N ASP A 37 -6.68 -17.31 -16.84
CA ASP A 37 -6.22 -16.40 -15.80
C ASP A 37 -6.79 -14.97 -15.96
N GLY A 38 -7.77 -14.77 -16.83
CA GLY A 38 -8.56 -13.54 -16.94
C GLY A 38 -10.02 -13.71 -16.50
N THR A 39 -10.84 -12.70 -16.74
CA THR A 39 -12.25 -12.68 -16.34
C THR A 39 -13.18 -12.80 -17.56
N ASN A 40 -14.49 -12.96 -17.33
CA ASN A 40 -15.46 -13.02 -18.42
C ASN A 40 -16.13 -11.68 -18.77
N ASN A 41 -15.77 -10.59 -18.08
CA ASN A 41 -16.28 -9.24 -18.37
C ASN A 41 -15.36 -8.16 -17.77
N THR A 42 -15.65 -6.91 -18.09
CA THR A 42 -14.90 -5.71 -17.71
C THR A 42 -14.45 -5.67 -16.25
N ILE A 43 -13.17 -5.35 -16.04
CA ILE A 43 -12.59 -4.96 -14.76
C ILE A 43 -12.57 -3.43 -14.68
N TYR A 44 -13.08 -2.86 -13.58
CA TYR A 44 -13.09 -1.40 -13.34
C TYR A 44 -12.11 -0.97 -12.25
N ALA A 45 -11.75 -1.86 -11.34
CA ALA A 45 -10.83 -1.60 -10.23
C ALA A 45 -9.88 -2.77 -10.04
N VAL A 46 -8.62 -2.47 -9.72
CA VAL A 46 -7.61 -3.43 -9.32
C VAL A 46 -6.87 -2.83 -8.14
N THR A 47 -6.60 -3.61 -7.10
CA THR A 47 -5.71 -3.23 -5.99
C THR A 47 -4.87 -4.43 -5.60
N VAL A 48 -3.74 -4.17 -4.96
CA VAL A 48 -3.05 -5.17 -4.14
C VAL A 48 -3.72 -5.17 -2.77
N PHE A 49 -3.91 -6.35 -2.20
CA PHE A 49 -4.49 -6.58 -0.89
C PHE A 49 -3.61 -7.55 -0.13
N ASP A 50 -3.01 -7.03 0.93
CA ASP A 50 -2.23 -7.78 1.89
C ASP A 50 -3.04 -7.88 3.18
N ALA A 51 -3.31 -9.11 3.65
CA ALA A 51 -4.27 -9.38 4.71
C ALA A 51 -3.65 -9.22 6.12
N ASP A 52 -2.36 -9.48 6.24
CA ASP A 52 -1.54 -9.41 7.46
C ASP A 52 -0.44 -8.33 7.35
N GLY A 53 -0.29 -7.68 6.21
CA GLY A 53 0.46 -6.44 6.06
C GLY A 53 1.94 -6.69 5.83
N ALA A 54 2.69 -6.95 6.90
CA ALA A 54 4.11 -7.30 6.79
C ALA A 54 4.42 -8.72 7.31
N GLY A 55 3.38 -9.48 7.68
CA GLY A 55 3.53 -10.90 8.04
C GLY A 55 3.73 -11.79 6.81
N GLY A 56 3.88 -13.10 7.04
CA GLY A 56 4.26 -14.05 5.99
C GLY A 56 3.21 -14.43 4.92
N LYS A 57 1.98 -13.89 4.88
CA LYS A 57 1.05 -14.25 3.80
C LYS A 57 1.32 -13.44 2.53
N PRO A 58 1.25 -14.08 1.34
CA PRO A 58 1.49 -13.38 0.10
C PRO A 58 0.35 -12.39 -0.22
N ALA A 59 0.73 -11.21 -0.69
CA ALA A 59 -0.20 -10.19 -1.13
C ALA A 59 -1.02 -10.67 -2.35
N LEU A 60 -2.34 -10.50 -2.28
CA LEU A 60 -3.27 -10.87 -3.34
C LEU A 60 -3.53 -9.70 -4.27
N VAL A 61 -3.74 -9.97 -5.55
CA VAL A 61 -4.32 -8.97 -6.46
C VAL A 61 -5.83 -9.09 -6.50
N VAL A 62 -6.54 -8.04 -6.13
CA VAL A 62 -8.01 -8.04 -6.15
C VAL A 62 -8.51 -7.26 -7.36
N ALA A 63 -9.34 -7.91 -8.17
CA ALA A 63 -10.07 -7.30 -9.28
C ALA A 63 -11.54 -7.10 -8.94
N GLY A 64 -12.07 -5.91 -9.21
CA GLY A 64 -13.49 -5.56 -9.10
C GLY A 64 -14.07 -5.11 -10.45
N GLY A 65 -15.28 -5.56 -10.79
CA GLY A 65 -15.87 -5.23 -12.09
C GLY A 65 -17.28 -5.76 -12.34
N ASP A 66 -17.57 -6.04 -13.61
CA ASP A 66 -18.85 -6.56 -14.13
C ASP A 66 -18.77 -8.06 -14.50
N PHE A 67 -17.74 -8.77 -14.05
CA PHE A 67 -17.58 -10.20 -14.33
C PHE A 67 -18.39 -11.07 -13.36
N THR A 68 -18.61 -12.31 -13.76
CA THR A 68 -19.21 -13.38 -12.93
C THR A 68 -18.31 -14.60 -12.84
N ARG A 69 -17.21 -14.63 -13.60
CA ARG A 69 -16.19 -15.66 -13.56
C ARG A 69 -14.80 -15.06 -13.74
N ALA A 70 -13.83 -15.64 -13.05
CA ALA A 70 -12.40 -15.33 -13.15
C ALA A 70 -11.62 -16.64 -13.12
N GLY A 71 -10.75 -16.90 -14.10
CA GLY A 71 -9.98 -18.17 -14.19
C GLY A 71 -10.81 -19.45 -14.13
N GLY A 72 -12.07 -19.41 -14.60
CA GLY A 72 -13.00 -20.53 -14.50
C GLY A 72 -13.75 -20.65 -13.15
N VAL A 73 -13.32 -19.93 -12.11
CA VAL A 73 -13.99 -19.84 -10.82
C VAL A 73 -15.21 -18.93 -10.92
N SER A 74 -16.30 -19.29 -10.22
CA SER A 74 -17.49 -18.45 -10.11
C SER A 74 -17.24 -17.34 -9.10
N ALA A 75 -16.97 -16.13 -9.59
CA ALA A 75 -16.61 -14.98 -8.79
C ALA A 75 -17.47 -13.78 -9.23
N ASN A 76 -18.47 -13.42 -8.41
CA ASN A 76 -19.43 -12.38 -8.77
C ASN A 76 -18.87 -10.99 -8.45
N ARG A 77 -18.46 -10.26 -9.50
CA ARG A 77 -18.06 -8.84 -9.47
C ARG A 77 -16.76 -8.53 -8.73
N ILE A 78 -16.21 -9.50 -8.01
CA ILE A 78 -14.93 -9.40 -7.31
C ILE A 78 -14.24 -10.77 -7.27
N ALA A 79 -12.92 -10.79 -7.38
CA ALA A 79 -12.07 -11.96 -7.26
C ALA A 79 -10.67 -11.53 -6.79
N ALA A 80 -9.97 -12.41 -6.09
CA ALA A 80 -8.57 -12.24 -5.71
C ALA A 80 -7.68 -13.19 -6.54
N TRP A 81 -6.48 -12.80 -6.88
CA TRP A 81 -5.49 -13.59 -7.61
C TRP A 81 -4.28 -13.79 -6.71
N ASP A 82 -3.88 -15.03 -6.50
CA ASP A 82 -2.79 -15.43 -5.61
C ASP A 82 -1.43 -15.57 -6.32
N GLY A 83 -1.33 -15.09 -7.56
CA GLY A 83 -0.18 -15.33 -8.43
C GLY A 83 -0.38 -16.48 -9.40
N THR A 84 -1.22 -17.47 -9.05
CA THR A 84 -1.39 -18.72 -9.81
C THR A 84 -2.84 -19.00 -10.23
N GLN A 85 -3.82 -18.62 -9.42
CA GLN A 85 -5.25 -18.86 -9.65
C GLN A 85 -6.14 -17.75 -9.06
N TRP A 86 -7.37 -17.67 -9.58
CA TRP A 86 -8.38 -16.75 -9.06
C TRP A 86 -9.16 -17.41 -7.92
N LEU A 87 -9.29 -16.69 -6.81
CA LEU A 87 -10.07 -17.03 -5.64
C LEU A 87 -11.36 -16.18 -5.61
N ALA A 88 -12.47 -16.80 -5.20
CA ALA A 88 -13.71 -16.08 -4.96
C ALA A 88 -13.73 -15.50 -3.54
N LEU A 89 -14.17 -14.24 -3.39
CA LEU A 89 -14.36 -13.62 -2.07
C LEU A 89 -15.82 -13.81 -1.63
N GLY A 90 -16.06 -14.94 -0.95
CA GLY A 90 -17.40 -15.42 -0.61
C GLY A 90 -18.23 -15.68 -1.87
N THR A 91 -19.51 -15.32 -1.85
CA THR A 91 -20.37 -15.42 -3.06
C THR A 91 -20.31 -14.16 -3.93
N GLY A 92 -19.48 -13.19 -3.55
CA GLY A 92 -19.29 -11.90 -4.23
C GLY A 92 -20.43 -10.90 -4.02
N LEU A 93 -20.60 -10.00 -4.99
CA LEU A 93 -21.55 -8.88 -4.95
C LEU A 93 -22.54 -8.95 -6.11
N ASN A 94 -23.71 -8.35 -5.94
CA ASN A 94 -24.78 -8.42 -6.95
C ASN A 94 -24.77 -7.29 -8.00
N GLY A 95 -23.80 -6.37 -7.94
CA GLY A 95 -23.65 -5.24 -8.85
C GLY A 95 -22.19 -4.85 -9.02
N SER A 96 -21.90 -3.95 -9.96
CA SER A 96 -20.53 -3.58 -10.35
C SER A 96 -19.71 -3.10 -9.15
N VAL A 97 -18.48 -3.55 -9.04
CA VAL A 97 -17.46 -2.94 -8.18
C VAL A 97 -16.66 -1.93 -9.01
N ARG A 98 -16.52 -0.70 -8.52
CA ARG A 98 -15.88 0.42 -9.24
C ARG A 98 -14.64 0.96 -8.54
N SER A 99 -14.48 0.68 -7.26
CA SER A 99 -13.38 1.16 -6.44
C SER A 99 -13.07 0.16 -5.35
N LEU A 100 -11.79 0.04 -5.02
CA LEU A 100 -11.26 -0.82 -3.97
C LEU A 100 -10.29 0.02 -3.13
N ALA A 101 -10.25 -0.22 -1.83
CA ALA A 101 -9.26 0.33 -0.91
C ALA A 101 -9.04 -0.65 0.25
N VAL A 102 -7.89 -0.59 0.90
CA VAL A 102 -7.62 -1.36 2.11
C VAL A 102 -7.75 -0.45 3.32
N LEU A 103 -8.46 -0.90 4.34
CA LEU A 103 -8.66 -0.21 5.62
C LEU A 103 -8.39 -1.21 6.74
N ASP A 104 -7.31 -1.00 7.49
CA ASP A 104 -6.94 -1.80 8.66
C ASP A 104 -7.00 -3.32 8.38
N GLY A 105 -6.30 -3.78 7.33
CA GLY A 105 -6.28 -5.19 6.90
C GLY A 105 -7.56 -5.70 6.22
N LYS A 106 -8.58 -4.85 6.04
CA LYS A 106 -9.85 -5.21 5.39
C LYS A 106 -9.94 -4.61 3.99
N LEU A 107 -10.40 -5.42 3.05
CA LEU A 107 -10.61 -4.99 1.67
C LEU A 107 -12.00 -4.34 1.53
N CYS A 108 -12.04 -3.04 1.32
CA CYS A 108 -13.28 -2.30 1.11
C CYS A 108 -13.61 -2.12 -0.37
N ALA A 109 -14.84 -2.43 -0.75
CA ALA A 109 -15.37 -2.32 -2.10
C ALA A 109 -16.48 -1.27 -2.18
N GLY A 110 -16.37 -0.38 -3.18
CA GLY A 110 -17.38 0.63 -3.53
C GLY A 110 -17.88 0.42 -4.96
N GLY A 111 -19.18 0.63 -5.19
CA GLY A 111 -19.74 0.43 -6.53
C GLY A 111 -21.24 0.67 -6.66
N SER A 112 -21.91 -0.21 -7.40
CA SER A 112 -23.35 -0.15 -7.74
C SER A 112 -24.16 -1.36 -7.22
N PHE A 113 -23.61 -2.15 -6.30
CA PHE A 113 -24.25 -3.32 -5.69
C PHE A 113 -25.20 -2.95 -4.54
N THR A 114 -26.24 -3.74 -4.30
CA THR A 114 -27.17 -3.61 -3.16
C THR A 114 -27.02 -4.73 -2.12
N SER A 115 -26.26 -5.77 -2.43
CA SER A 115 -25.95 -6.85 -1.49
C SER A 115 -24.56 -7.44 -1.72
N SER A 116 -23.99 -7.96 -0.64
CA SER A 116 -22.71 -8.68 -0.57
C SER A 116 -22.91 -9.99 0.19
N SER A 117 -22.74 -11.12 -0.49
CA SER A 117 -22.98 -12.46 0.07
C SER A 117 -24.31 -12.64 0.84
N GLY A 118 -25.40 -12.12 0.27
CA GLY A 118 -26.74 -12.23 0.86
C GLY A 118 -27.05 -11.19 1.94
N VAL A 119 -26.05 -10.44 2.42
CA VAL A 119 -26.23 -9.31 3.35
C VAL A 119 -26.56 -8.06 2.54
N ALA A 120 -27.53 -7.27 3.02
CA ALA A 120 -27.84 -5.97 2.42
C ALA A 120 -26.65 -5.02 2.62
N ALA A 121 -26.07 -4.58 1.52
CA ALA A 121 -24.92 -3.68 1.49
C ALA A 121 -25.12 -2.68 0.36
N SER A 122 -25.57 -1.47 0.71
CA SER A 122 -25.89 -0.45 -0.27
C SER A 122 -24.60 0.22 -0.74
N ARG A 123 -24.03 -0.28 -1.83
CA ARG A 123 -22.95 0.36 -2.62
C ARG A 123 -21.57 0.41 -1.97
N ILE A 124 -21.46 -0.02 -0.71
CA ILE A 124 -20.19 -0.13 0.02
C ILE A 124 -20.22 -1.33 0.99
N ALA A 125 -19.12 -2.06 1.07
CA ALA A 125 -18.91 -3.18 1.99
C ALA A 125 -17.41 -3.42 2.17
N CYS A 126 -16.98 -4.00 3.28
CA CYS A 126 -15.60 -4.46 3.45
C CYS A 126 -15.56 -5.97 3.73
N TRP A 127 -14.59 -6.63 3.11
CA TRP A 127 -14.25 -8.02 3.30
C TRP A 127 -13.22 -8.13 4.41
N ASP A 128 -13.53 -8.99 5.36
CA ASP A 128 -12.66 -9.35 6.47
C ASP A 128 -12.01 -10.71 6.14
N PRO A 129 -10.69 -10.76 5.94
CA PRO A 129 -10.00 -11.98 5.55
C PRO A 129 -9.94 -13.04 6.67
N GLU A 130 -10.02 -12.63 7.94
CA GLU A 130 -9.97 -13.56 9.08
C GLU A 130 -11.27 -14.35 9.20
N THR A 131 -12.39 -13.67 9.00
CA THR A 131 -13.73 -14.27 9.09
C THR A 131 -14.25 -14.76 7.75
N GLU A 132 -13.58 -14.40 6.65
CA GLU A 132 -14.04 -14.61 5.27
C GLU A 132 -15.46 -14.08 5.02
N THR A 133 -15.77 -12.90 5.55
CA THR A 133 -17.12 -12.31 5.43
C THR A 133 -17.11 -10.88 4.91
N TRP A 134 -18.17 -10.54 4.19
CA TRP A 134 -18.49 -9.16 3.83
C TRP A 134 -19.36 -8.50 4.90
N SER A 135 -18.95 -7.32 5.35
CA SER A 135 -19.71 -6.46 6.27
C SER A 135 -20.11 -5.15 5.58
N ALA A 136 -21.37 -4.74 5.77
CA ALA A 136 -21.85 -3.43 5.31
C ALA A 136 -21.34 -2.30 6.21
N LEU A 137 -21.10 -1.12 5.64
CA LEU A 137 -20.66 0.06 6.39
C LEU A 137 -21.87 0.96 6.68
N GLY A 138 -22.52 0.71 7.82
CA GLY A 138 -23.79 1.34 8.17
C GLY A 138 -24.89 0.99 7.17
N SER A 139 -25.79 1.94 6.86
CA SER A 139 -26.83 1.76 5.84
C SER A 139 -26.35 1.95 4.39
N GLY A 140 -25.07 2.31 4.21
CA GLY A 140 -24.45 2.53 2.90
C GLY A 140 -24.91 3.79 2.18
N ALA A 141 -24.77 3.81 0.85
CA ALA A 141 -25.02 4.98 0.00
C ALA A 141 -26.34 4.89 -0.80
N ASN A 142 -26.97 6.04 -1.05
CA ASN A 142 -28.12 6.13 -1.97
C ASN A 142 -27.72 6.31 -3.45
N GLY A 143 -26.43 6.48 -3.75
CA GLY A 143 -25.86 6.62 -5.08
C GLY A 143 -24.61 5.76 -5.24
N SER A 144 -24.00 5.73 -6.43
CA SER A 144 -22.82 4.88 -6.65
C SER A 144 -21.60 5.42 -5.92
N VAL A 145 -20.83 4.54 -5.30
CA VAL A 145 -19.48 4.85 -4.80
C VAL A 145 -18.49 4.56 -5.92
N SER A 146 -17.72 5.57 -6.31
CA SER A 146 -16.84 5.54 -7.49
C SER A 146 -15.36 5.63 -7.13
N ALA A 147 -15.03 6.09 -5.93
CA ALA A 147 -13.66 6.17 -5.42
C ALA A 147 -13.65 5.86 -3.92
N LEU A 148 -12.59 5.18 -3.48
CA LEU A 148 -12.29 4.91 -2.08
C LEU A 148 -10.83 5.26 -1.83
N ALA A 149 -10.53 5.78 -0.64
CA ALA A 149 -9.16 5.95 -0.14
C ALA A 149 -9.16 5.83 1.38
N ALA A 150 -8.14 5.19 1.95
CA ALA A 150 -7.93 5.15 3.38
C ALA A 150 -6.85 6.18 3.79
N MET A 151 -7.06 6.85 4.91
CA MET A 151 -6.13 7.82 5.51
C MET A 151 -6.36 7.83 7.01
N ASP A 152 -5.29 7.70 7.80
CA ASP A 152 -5.31 7.77 9.27
C ASP A 152 -6.38 6.86 9.92
N GLY A 153 -6.46 5.60 9.49
CA GLY A 153 -7.43 4.61 10.02
C GLY A 153 -8.89 4.91 9.64
N LYS A 154 -9.14 5.83 8.69
CA LYS A 154 -10.48 6.19 8.21
C LYS A 154 -10.63 5.93 6.73
N LEU A 155 -11.85 5.65 6.30
CA LEU A 155 -12.17 5.41 4.90
C LEU A 155 -12.97 6.57 4.31
N TYR A 156 -12.44 7.16 3.25
CA TYR A 156 -13.10 8.22 2.49
C TYR A 156 -13.77 7.63 1.24
N ALA A 157 -15.02 7.98 1.01
CA ALA A 157 -15.82 7.51 -0.10
C ALA A 157 -16.27 8.67 -0.98
N GLY A 158 -15.87 8.64 -2.26
CA GLY A 158 -16.29 9.58 -3.29
C GLY A 158 -17.27 8.93 -4.26
N GLY A 159 -18.26 9.66 -4.74
CA GLY A 159 -19.22 9.11 -5.69
C GLY A 159 -20.31 10.07 -6.13
N SER A 160 -21.48 9.52 -6.46
CA SER A 160 -22.66 10.26 -6.94
C SER A 160 -23.82 10.25 -5.94
N PHE A 161 -23.53 9.98 -4.67
CA PHE A 161 -24.52 9.88 -3.60
C PHE A 161 -24.81 11.24 -2.97
N THR A 162 -25.98 11.38 -2.35
CA THR A 162 -26.36 12.55 -1.54
C THR A 162 -26.60 12.20 -0.08
N VAL A 163 -26.68 10.91 0.24
CA VAL A 163 -26.83 10.37 1.59
C VAL A 163 -25.89 9.17 1.76
N MET A 164 -25.14 9.15 2.85
CA MET A 164 -24.23 8.08 3.24
C MET A 164 -24.46 7.70 4.71
N GLY A 165 -24.81 6.45 5.00
CA GLY A 165 -25.04 6.00 6.37
C GLY A 165 -26.19 6.72 7.08
N GLY A 166 -27.16 7.28 6.34
CA GLY A 166 -28.22 8.13 6.88
C GLY A 166 -27.83 9.60 7.08
N VAL A 167 -26.57 9.98 6.84
CA VAL A 167 -26.08 11.36 6.91
C VAL A 167 -26.18 12.03 5.54
N SER A 168 -26.62 13.29 5.51
CA SER A 168 -26.61 14.10 4.29
C SER A 168 -25.16 14.46 3.94
N ALA A 169 -24.61 13.75 2.96
CA ALA A 169 -23.23 13.91 2.50
C ALA A 169 -23.23 13.95 0.97
N ALA A 170 -22.94 15.12 0.39
CA ALA A 170 -22.96 15.29 -1.05
C ALA A 170 -21.64 14.79 -1.66
N CYS A 171 -21.70 13.66 -2.34
CA CYS A 171 -20.64 13.07 -3.17
C CYS A 171 -19.31 12.71 -2.49
N ILE A 172 -19.10 13.07 -1.22
CA ILE A 172 -17.92 12.73 -0.42
C ILE A 172 -18.31 12.55 1.05
N ALA A 173 -17.82 11.47 1.67
CA ALA A 173 -18.07 11.15 3.08
C ALA A 173 -16.86 10.41 3.68
N CYS A 174 -16.73 10.46 5.01
CA CYS A 174 -15.71 9.75 5.77
C CYS A 174 -16.37 8.74 6.71
N TRP A 175 -15.85 7.52 6.75
CA TRP A 175 -16.19 6.48 7.71
C TRP A 175 -15.15 6.42 8.80
N ASP A 176 -15.61 6.40 10.04
CA ASP A 176 -14.78 6.22 11.22
C ASP A 176 -15.06 4.82 11.82
N PRO A 177 -14.11 3.87 11.72
CA PRO A 177 -14.28 2.53 12.27
C PRO A 177 -14.50 2.51 13.79
N ALA A 178 -13.94 3.48 14.53
CA ALA A 178 -14.05 3.51 15.98
C ALA A 178 -15.48 3.84 16.44
N THR A 179 -16.18 4.69 15.69
CA THR A 179 -17.58 5.05 15.99
C THR A 179 -18.59 4.28 15.14
N GLN A 180 -18.13 3.57 14.11
CA GLN A 180 -18.96 2.92 13.09
C GLN A 180 -19.98 3.88 12.46
N THR A 181 -19.56 5.11 12.17
CA THR A 181 -20.43 6.14 11.58
C THR A 181 -19.79 6.82 10.38
N TRP A 182 -20.68 7.30 9.50
CA TRP A 182 -20.31 8.21 8.41
C TRP A 182 -20.44 9.67 8.85
N SER A 183 -19.54 10.53 8.38
CA SER A 183 -19.61 11.98 8.50
C SER A 183 -19.45 12.65 7.14
N ALA A 184 -20.16 13.74 6.90
CA ALA A 184 -19.95 14.60 5.74
C ALA A 184 -18.64 15.41 5.88
N LEU A 185 -18.04 15.78 4.76
CA LEU A 185 -16.91 16.73 4.71
C LEU A 185 -17.46 18.11 4.31
N ASP A 186 -17.78 18.94 5.31
CA ASP A 186 -18.52 20.20 5.12
C ASP A 186 -19.81 19.96 4.31
N ALA A 187 -20.17 20.83 3.36
CA ALA A 187 -21.32 20.61 2.48
C ALA A 187 -21.08 19.58 1.35
N GLY A 188 -19.88 18.99 1.26
CA GLY A 188 -19.50 18.05 0.21
C GLY A 188 -19.23 18.70 -1.15
N ALA A 189 -19.32 17.93 -2.23
CA ALA A 189 -19.11 18.40 -3.61
C ALA A 189 -20.44 18.55 -4.37
N ASP A 190 -20.54 19.56 -5.23
CA ASP A 190 -21.76 19.86 -6.00
C ASP A 190 -22.04 18.88 -7.17
N ALA A 191 -21.07 18.04 -7.52
CA ALA A 191 -21.22 16.95 -8.47
C ALA A 191 -20.33 15.76 -8.11
N VAL A 192 -20.31 14.75 -8.99
CA VAL A 192 -19.63 13.47 -8.76
C VAL A 192 -18.15 13.64 -8.41
N VAL A 193 -17.73 12.94 -7.35
CA VAL A 193 -16.31 12.70 -7.03
C VAL A 193 -15.93 11.34 -7.62
N SER A 194 -14.90 11.33 -8.45
CA SER A 194 -14.50 10.16 -9.25
C SER A 194 -13.12 9.63 -8.90
N ALA A 195 -12.29 10.41 -8.20
CA ALA A 195 -10.95 10.00 -7.79
C ALA A 195 -10.63 10.57 -6.40
N LEU A 196 -9.90 9.78 -5.62
CA LEU A 196 -9.37 10.15 -4.31
C LEU A 196 -7.89 9.73 -4.27
N ALA A 197 -7.05 10.55 -3.66
CA ALA A 197 -5.66 10.18 -3.33
C ALA A 197 -5.24 10.88 -2.04
N VAL A 198 -4.27 10.32 -1.35
CA VAL A 198 -3.74 10.85 -0.10
C VAL A 198 -2.30 11.30 -0.34
N LEU A 199 -1.98 12.52 0.08
CA LEU A 199 -0.63 13.08 -0.01
C LEU A 199 -0.42 14.01 1.19
N ASP A 200 0.62 13.73 1.97
CA ASP A 200 1.03 14.49 3.15
C ASP A 200 -0.11 14.75 4.16
N GLY A 201 -0.87 13.71 4.49
CA GLY A 201 -2.00 13.78 5.44
C GLY A 201 -3.21 14.58 4.93
N ARG A 202 -3.25 14.92 3.64
CA ARG A 202 -4.38 15.59 2.98
C ARG A 202 -5.05 14.64 2.00
N LEU A 203 -6.37 14.72 1.94
CA LEU A 203 -7.16 14.04 0.94
C LEU A 203 -7.33 14.94 -0.29
N TYR A 204 -6.82 14.51 -1.43
CA TYR A 204 -7.07 15.14 -2.72
C TYR A 204 -8.27 14.49 -3.38
N VAL A 205 -9.21 15.33 -3.86
CA VAL A 205 -10.46 14.89 -4.47
C VAL A 205 -10.53 15.39 -5.91
N GLY A 206 -10.84 14.49 -6.84
CA GLY A 206 -10.98 14.77 -8.26
C GLY A 206 -12.34 14.32 -8.79
N GLY A 207 -12.95 15.09 -9.70
CA GLY A 207 -14.25 14.71 -10.24
C GLY A 207 -14.82 15.71 -11.23
N GLY A 208 -16.15 15.68 -11.37
CA GLY A 208 -16.92 16.54 -12.28
C GLY A 208 -17.49 17.80 -11.63
N PHE A 209 -17.12 18.10 -10.39
CA PHE A 209 -17.66 19.19 -9.57
C PHE A 209 -17.09 20.56 -9.95
N THR A 210 -17.82 21.62 -9.62
CA THR A 210 -17.37 23.02 -9.75
C THR A 210 -17.06 23.68 -8.41
N ALA A 211 -17.59 23.12 -7.32
CA ALA A 211 -17.35 23.60 -5.97
C ALA A 211 -17.36 22.47 -4.93
N VAL A 212 -16.64 22.70 -3.84
CA VAL A 212 -16.68 21.88 -2.61
C VAL A 212 -16.98 22.81 -1.43
N GLY A 213 -17.96 22.45 -0.59
CA GLY A 213 -18.43 23.35 0.44
C GLY A 213 -18.94 24.67 -0.16
N SER A 214 -18.36 25.77 0.30
CA SER A 214 -18.53 27.12 -0.29
C SER A 214 -17.38 27.54 -1.22
N LEU A 215 -16.37 26.70 -1.39
CA LEU A 215 -15.16 26.97 -2.18
C LEU A 215 -15.39 26.63 -3.65
N ALA A 216 -15.23 27.62 -4.52
CA ALA A 216 -15.15 27.41 -5.97
C ALA A 216 -13.79 26.77 -6.32
N ALA A 217 -13.79 25.45 -6.50
CA ALA A 217 -12.63 24.62 -6.80
C ALA A 217 -13.01 23.69 -7.96
N PRO A 218 -12.82 24.11 -9.22
CA PRO A 218 -13.30 23.33 -10.34
C PRO A 218 -12.48 22.04 -10.50
N ASN A 219 -13.19 20.91 -10.45
CA ASN A 219 -12.75 19.55 -10.75
C ASN A 219 -11.67 18.93 -9.87
N ILE A 220 -10.98 19.71 -9.03
CA ILE A 220 -9.99 19.23 -8.08
C ILE A 220 -9.89 20.12 -6.84
N ALA A 221 -9.81 19.52 -5.66
CA ALA A 221 -9.62 20.20 -4.38
C ALA A 221 -8.83 19.32 -3.41
N SER A 222 -8.38 19.90 -2.29
CA SER A 222 -7.81 19.14 -1.18
C SER A 222 -8.58 19.40 0.11
N TRP A 223 -8.68 18.39 0.96
CA TRP A 223 -9.28 18.43 2.28
C TRP A 223 -8.22 18.17 3.33
N ASP A 224 -8.20 19.04 4.33
CA ASP A 224 -7.39 18.89 5.53
C ASP A 224 -8.26 18.32 6.66
N PRO A 225 -8.03 17.07 7.09
CA PRO A 225 -8.82 16.46 8.15
C PRO A 225 -8.58 17.11 9.52
N ALA A 226 -7.41 17.72 9.75
CA ALA A 226 -7.06 18.34 11.03
C ALA A 226 -7.78 19.68 11.22
N THR A 227 -7.87 20.48 10.17
CA THR A 227 -8.57 21.77 10.21
C THR A 227 -10.02 21.70 9.73
N GLN A 228 -10.43 20.58 9.13
CA GLN A 228 -11.73 20.38 8.49
C GLN A 228 -12.04 21.45 7.42
N THR A 229 -11.05 21.76 6.58
CA THR A 229 -11.18 22.80 5.55
C THR A 229 -10.80 22.31 4.17
N TRP A 230 -11.57 22.75 3.17
CA TRP A 230 -11.22 22.64 1.76
C TRP A 230 -10.18 23.68 1.35
N SER A 231 -9.29 23.31 0.43
CA SER A 231 -8.31 24.20 -0.19
C SER A 231 -8.24 23.95 -1.70
N ASN A 232 -8.02 25.02 -2.46
CA ASN A 232 -7.83 24.94 -3.91
C ASN A 232 -6.53 24.20 -4.24
N VAL A 233 -6.54 23.46 -5.35
CA VAL A 233 -5.34 22.86 -5.94
C VAL A 233 -5.00 23.66 -7.20
N GLY A 234 -4.17 24.68 -7.01
CA GLY A 234 -3.91 25.70 -8.03
C GLY A 234 -5.19 26.44 -8.42
N THR A 235 -5.41 26.66 -9.72
CA THR A 235 -6.64 27.28 -10.24
C THR A 235 -7.76 26.27 -10.54
N GLY A 236 -7.58 25.01 -10.13
CA GLY A 236 -8.42 23.89 -10.57
C GLY A 236 -8.14 23.49 -12.02
N LEU A 237 -9.05 22.69 -12.60
CA LEU A 237 -8.90 22.10 -13.94
C LEU A 237 -10.15 22.39 -14.79
N ILE A 238 -9.99 22.35 -16.13
CA ILE A 238 -11.12 22.50 -17.06
C ILE A 238 -11.50 21.12 -17.59
N GLY A 239 -12.47 20.47 -16.95
CA GLY A 239 -12.95 19.13 -17.28
C GLY A 239 -12.68 18.12 -16.17
N SER A 240 -13.25 16.91 -16.30
CA SER A 240 -13.29 15.95 -15.20
C SER A 240 -11.95 15.27 -14.92
N VAL A 241 -11.67 15.07 -13.64
CA VAL A 241 -10.59 14.19 -13.14
C VAL A 241 -11.16 12.80 -12.89
N HIS A 242 -10.48 11.77 -13.38
CA HIS A 242 -10.90 10.36 -13.21
C HIS A 242 -9.88 9.54 -12.41
N ALA A 243 -8.62 9.97 -12.35
CA ALA A 243 -7.56 9.30 -11.61
C ALA A 243 -6.68 10.31 -10.89
N LEU A 244 -6.26 9.94 -9.68
CA LEU A 244 -5.24 10.64 -8.91
C LEU A 244 -4.22 9.59 -8.46
N ALA A 245 -2.94 9.88 -8.62
CA ALA A 245 -1.84 9.05 -8.13
C ALA A 245 -0.77 9.93 -7.52
N VAL A 246 0.03 9.36 -6.61
CA VAL A 246 1.04 10.10 -5.86
C VAL A 246 2.38 9.40 -5.98
N GLN A 247 3.44 10.17 -6.22
CA GLN A 247 4.83 9.72 -6.17
C GLN A 247 5.73 10.91 -5.82
N ASP A 248 6.77 10.68 -5.03
CA ASP A 248 7.79 11.67 -4.68
C ASP A 248 7.23 13.01 -4.17
N GLY A 249 6.21 12.95 -3.30
CA GLY A 249 5.56 14.14 -2.72
C GLY A 249 4.74 14.95 -3.72
N LYS A 250 4.44 14.41 -4.90
CA LYS A 250 3.67 15.08 -5.96
C LYS A 250 2.41 14.33 -6.31
N LEU A 251 1.41 15.09 -6.74
CA LEU A 251 0.12 14.56 -7.18
C LEU A 251 0.03 14.58 -8.69
N TYR A 252 -0.36 13.45 -9.28
CA TYR A 252 -0.58 13.31 -10.71
C TYR A 252 -2.07 13.13 -10.96
N ALA A 253 -2.63 14.01 -11.78
CA ALA A 253 -4.04 13.98 -12.15
C ALA A 253 -4.21 13.44 -13.57
N GLY A 254 -5.08 12.45 -13.74
CA GLY A 254 -5.50 11.87 -15.01
C GLY A 254 -7.00 12.07 -15.22
N GLY A 255 -7.45 12.36 -16.44
CA GLY A 255 -8.88 12.52 -16.70
C GLY A 255 -9.21 12.98 -18.11
N ASN A 256 -10.33 13.69 -18.23
CA ASN A 256 -10.78 14.35 -19.45
C ASN A 256 -10.72 15.88 -19.32
N PHE A 257 -9.58 16.41 -18.85
CA PHE A 257 -9.39 17.83 -18.58
C PHE A 257 -8.28 18.45 -19.45
N THR A 258 -8.27 19.78 -19.51
CA THR A 258 -7.15 20.59 -20.01
C THR A 258 -6.72 21.63 -18.99
N ILE A 259 -5.44 22.00 -19.02
CA ILE A 259 -4.92 23.22 -18.38
C ILE A 259 -4.50 24.17 -19.50
N PRO A 260 -4.95 25.43 -19.54
CA PRO A 260 -4.53 26.39 -20.55
C PRO A 260 -3.11 26.95 -20.29
N GLU A 261 -2.70 27.95 -21.07
CA GLU A 261 -1.45 28.67 -20.82
C GLU A 261 -1.40 29.30 -19.41
N PRO A 262 -0.21 29.37 -18.78
CA PRO A 262 1.12 29.10 -19.36
C PRO A 262 1.60 27.63 -19.26
N VAL A 263 0.85 26.73 -18.61
CA VAL A 263 1.28 25.34 -18.37
C VAL A 263 0.98 24.42 -19.55
N VAL A 264 -0.19 24.59 -20.19
CA VAL A 264 -0.69 23.75 -21.29
C VAL A 264 -0.53 22.25 -21.04
N ALA A 265 -1.48 21.63 -20.35
CA ALA A 265 -1.51 20.18 -20.11
C ALA A 265 -2.79 19.56 -20.67
N GLN A 266 -2.69 18.34 -21.21
CA GLN A 266 -3.81 17.60 -21.78
C GLN A 266 -3.96 16.25 -21.10
N ARG A 267 -5.06 16.07 -20.36
CA ARG A 267 -5.51 14.79 -19.78
C ARG A 267 -4.63 14.20 -18.68
N VAL A 268 -3.36 14.60 -18.58
CA VAL A 268 -2.42 14.27 -17.52
C VAL A 268 -1.63 15.52 -17.10
N ALA A 269 -1.53 15.79 -15.81
CA ALA A 269 -0.74 16.89 -15.26
C ALA A 269 -0.19 16.52 -13.87
N CYS A 270 0.92 17.15 -13.50
CA CYS A 270 1.56 16.98 -12.20
C CYS A 270 1.43 18.25 -11.37
N TRP A 271 0.93 18.12 -10.16
CA TRP A 271 0.83 19.15 -9.15
C TRP A 271 1.94 18.98 -8.11
N ASP A 272 2.67 20.06 -7.88
CA ASP A 272 3.67 20.16 -6.83
C ASP A 272 3.08 20.97 -5.66
N PRO A 273 2.78 20.34 -4.52
CA PRO A 273 2.18 21.03 -3.38
C PRO A 273 3.16 21.98 -2.67
N VAL A 274 4.46 21.79 -2.82
CA VAL A 274 5.48 22.68 -2.22
C VAL A 274 5.59 23.95 -3.06
N ALA A 275 5.70 23.81 -4.38
CA ALA A 275 5.76 24.94 -5.29
C ALA A 275 4.40 25.59 -5.55
N GLN A 276 3.30 24.90 -5.23
CA GLN A 276 1.93 25.31 -5.55
C GLN A 276 1.72 25.54 -7.05
N THR A 277 2.30 24.67 -7.88
CA THR A 277 2.26 24.81 -9.35
C THR A 277 1.89 23.52 -10.06
N TRP A 278 1.15 23.67 -11.16
CA TRP A 278 0.95 22.63 -12.15
C TRP A 278 2.09 22.59 -13.16
N SER A 279 2.39 21.39 -13.64
CA SER A 279 3.31 21.12 -14.74
C SER A 279 2.69 20.10 -15.71
N ALA A 280 3.00 20.24 -16.99
CA ALA A 280 2.58 19.28 -18.01
C ALA A 280 3.44 18.00 -17.94
N VAL A 281 2.81 16.84 -18.14
CA VAL A 281 3.50 15.55 -18.28
C VAL A 281 3.60 15.21 -19.76
N GLY A 282 4.67 15.68 -20.39
CA GLY A 282 4.77 15.70 -21.86
C GLY A 282 3.72 16.61 -22.49
N ARG A 283 3.28 16.26 -23.69
CA ARG A 283 2.11 16.86 -24.38
C ARG A 283 0.79 16.19 -23.99
N GLY A 284 0.85 15.06 -23.29
CA GLY A 284 -0.31 14.36 -22.73
C GLY A 284 -1.00 13.41 -23.72
N MET A 285 -2.31 13.23 -23.53
CA MET A 285 -3.12 12.23 -24.25
C MET A 285 -4.18 12.86 -25.14
N ASP A 286 -4.54 12.19 -26.24
CA ASP A 286 -5.60 12.66 -27.17
C ASP A 286 -7.03 12.35 -26.71
N TYR A 287 -7.20 11.51 -25.70
CA TYR A 287 -8.49 11.21 -25.08
C TYR A 287 -8.33 10.94 -23.57
N ARG A 288 -9.43 10.55 -22.90
CA ARG A 288 -9.47 10.43 -21.43
C ARG A 288 -8.46 9.42 -20.89
N VAL A 289 -7.86 9.78 -19.76
CA VAL A 289 -7.14 8.87 -18.86
C VAL A 289 -8.09 8.43 -17.76
N ASN A 290 -8.12 7.13 -17.47
CA ASN A 290 -9.00 6.51 -16.49
C ASN A 290 -8.24 6.06 -15.24
N SER A 291 -6.95 5.71 -15.36
CA SER A 291 -6.12 5.23 -14.26
C SER A 291 -4.66 5.63 -14.44
N LEU A 292 -3.96 5.79 -13.33
CA LEU A 292 -2.55 6.13 -13.24
C LEU A 292 -1.90 5.20 -12.21
N ALA A 293 -0.70 4.71 -12.50
CA ALA A 293 0.10 3.91 -11.57
C ALA A 293 1.59 4.18 -11.78
N PHE A 294 2.42 3.84 -10.80
CA PHE A 294 3.87 4.01 -10.85
C PHE A 294 4.59 2.69 -10.72
N LEU A 295 5.50 2.40 -11.65
CA LEU A 295 6.38 1.23 -11.63
C LEU A 295 7.79 1.71 -11.98
N ASP A 296 8.76 1.36 -11.15
CA ASP A 296 10.19 1.70 -11.31
C ASP A 296 10.45 3.18 -11.63
N GLY A 297 9.78 4.08 -10.89
CA GLY A 297 9.91 5.54 -11.07
C GLY A 297 9.28 6.10 -12.36
N LYS A 298 8.57 5.28 -13.13
CA LYS A 298 7.85 5.69 -14.35
C LYS A 298 6.35 5.76 -14.09
N LEU A 299 5.70 6.75 -14.69
CA LEU A 299 4.25 6.90 -14.62
C LEU A 299 3.59 6.13 -15.76
N TYR A 300 2.66 5.26 -15.46
CA TYR A 300 1.84 4.57 -16.45
C TYR A 300 0.43 5.15 -16.45
N ALA A 301 -0.09 5.43 -17.64
CA ALA A 301 -1.44 5.91 -17.85
C ALA A 301 -2.26 4.88 -18.62
N GLY A 302 -3.42 4.53 -18.09
CA GLY A 302 -4.43 3.68 -18.73
C GLY A 302 -5.68 4.49 -19.04
N GLY A 303 -6.27 4.32 -20.22
CA GLY A 303 -7.43 5.12 -20.62
C GLY A 303 -8.07 4.67 -21.92
N GLY A 304 -8.74 5.61 -22.61
CA GLY A 304 -9.34 5.38 -23.93
C GLY A 304 -8.62 6.13 -25.07
N PHE A 305 -7.37 6.55 -24.83
CA PHE A 305 -6.59 7.34 -25.78
C PHE A 305 -5.94 6.47 -26.85
N ALA A 306 -5.82 7.02 -28.07
CA ALA A 306 -5.08 6.35 -29.14
C ALA A 306 -3.60 6.76 -29.13
N ARG A 307 -3.30 7.97 -28.64
CA ARG A 307 -1.96 8.56 -28.69
C ARG A 307 -1.52 9.18 -27.37
N ALA A 308 -0.23 9.03 -27.10
CA ALA A 308 0.53 9.72 -26.07
C ALA A 308 1.65 10.50 -26.76
N ASP A 309 1.77 11.81 -26.52
CA ASP A 309 2.72 12.68 -27.23
C ASP A 309 2.66 12.59 -28.76
N TRP A 310 1.45 12.41 -29.31
CA TRP A 310 1.19 12.19 -30.73
C TRP A 310 1.73 10.88 -31.31
N THR A 311 2.34 10.04 -30.49
CA THR A 311 2.77 8.69 -30.85
C THR A 311 1.65 7.71 -30.54
N THR A 312 1.44 6.71 -31.40
CA THR A 312 0.43 5.66 -31.17
C THR A 312 0.80 4.86 -29.92
N ALA A 313 -0.12 4.78 -28.96
CA ALA A 313 0.06 4.06 -27.70
C ALA A 313 -1.05 3.04 -27.43
N ARG A 314 -2.27 3.27 -27.94
CA ARG A 314 -3.45 2.40 -27.79
C ARG A 314 -3.77 2.06 -26.34
N ASN A 315 -4.44 3.00 -25.68
CA ASN A 315 -5.07 2.92 -24.37
C ASN A 315 -4.13 2.79 -23.17
N ILE A 316 -2.83 2.56 -23.38
CA ILE A 316 -1.84 2.48 -22.30
C ILE A 316 -0.48 3.03 -22.75
N ALA A 317 0.17 3.81 -21.90
CA ALA A 317 1.48 4.42 -22.17
C ALA A 317 2.28 4.58 -20.87
N GLY A 318 3.61 4.52 -20.96
CA GLY A 318 4.54 4.81 -19.87
C GLY A 318 5.26 6.14 -20.11
N TRP A 319 5.38 6.97 -19.09
CA TRP A 319 6.13 8.22 -19.08
C TRP A 319 7.43 8.02 -18.31
N ASP A 320 8.53 8.28 -18.98
CA ASP A 320 9.86 8.31 -18.38
C ASP A 320 10.19 9.77 -17.98
N PRO A 321 10.30 10.08 -16.69
CA PRO A 321 10.58 11.45 -16.23
C PRO A 321 12.02 11.90 -16.55
N VAL A 322 12.95 10.97 -16.76
CA VAL A 322 14.35 11.25 -17.11
C VAL A 322 14.43 11.59 -18.60
N ALA A 323 13.85 10.75 -19.44
CA ALA A 323 13.81 10.97 -20.90
C ALA A 323 12.81 12.07 -21.30
N LYS A 324 11.86 12.40 -20.41
CA LYS A 324 10.75 13.32 -20.64
C LYS A 324 9.94 12.92 -21.89
N ALA A 325 9.64 11.64 -22.00
CA ALA A 325 8.96 11.08 -23.15
C ALA A 325 7.94 10.01 -22.74
N TRP A 326 6.83 9.97 -23.46
CA TRP A 326 5.90 8.85 -23.43
C TRP A 326 6.32 7.75 -24.40
N SER A 327 6.18 6.50 -23.98
CA SER A 327 6.37 5.30 -24.80
C SER A 327 5.14 4.40 -24.77
N ALA A 328 4.81 3.79 -25.91
CA ALA A 328 3.82 2.72 -25.98
C ALA A 328 4.34 1.46 -25.28
N LEU A 329 3.43 0.66 -24.72
CA LEU A 329 3.73 -0.68 -24.22
C LEU A 329 3.43 -1.69 -25.34
N GLY A 330 4.40 -1.90 -26.23
CA GLY A 330 4.21 -2.72 -27.43
C GLY A 330 3.02 -2.25 -28.27
N ASP A 331 2.10 -3.16 -28.57
CA ASP A 331 0.87 -2.89 -29.33
C ASP A 331 -0.29 -2.30 -28.50
N GLY A 332 -0.07 -2.06 -27.20
CA GLY A 332 -1.08 -1.60 -26.26
C GLY A 332 -2.24 -2.59 -26.09
N THR A 333 -3.45 -2.08 -25.85
CA THR A 333 -4.68 -2.88 -25.76
C THR A 333 -5.69 -2.48 -26.84
N ASN A 334 -6.59 -3.39 -27.20
CA ASN A 334 -7.58 -3.14 -28.26
C ASN A 334 -8.82 -2.34 -27.81
N GLN A 335 -9.03 -2.16 -26.50
CA GLN A 335 -10.09 -1.35 -25.89
C GLN A 335 -9.56 -0.68 -24.63
N GLU A 336 -10.40 0.16 -24.02
CA GLU A 336 -10.05 0.98 -22.86
C GLU A 336 -9.49 0.17 -21.68
N VAL A 337 -8.45 0.73 -21.07
CA VAL A 337 -7.94 0.36 -19.75
C VAL A 337 -8.67 1.20 -18.71
N PHE A 338 -9.20 0.56 -17.67
CA PHE A 338 -9.92 1.22 -16.58
C PHE A 338 -9.16 1.23 -15.27
N ALA A 339 -8.31 0.24 -15.03
CA ALA A 339 -7.58 0.10 -13.78
C ALA A 339 -6.14 -0.32 -14.05
N LEU A 340 -5.23 0.32 -13.32
CA LEU A 340 -3.84 -0.05 -13.20
C LEU A 340 -3.54 -0.23 -11.71
N ALA A 341 -2.79 -1.27 -11.38
CA ALA A 341 -2.14 -1.45 -10.08
C ALA A 341 -0.72 -1.99 -10.32
N VAL A 342 0.10 -2.00 -9.28
CA VAL A 342 1.47 -2.52 -9.37
C VAL A 342 1.67 -3.49 -8.24
N LEU A 343 2.24 -4.64 -8.57
CA LEU A 343 2.69 -5.66 -7.62
C LEU A 343 4.03 -6.17 -8.14
N ARG A 344 5.04 -6.22 -7.26
CA ARG A 344 6.42 -6.58 -7.65
C ARG A 344 6.89 -5.70 -8.82
N LYS A 345 7.58 -6.27 -9.82
CA LYS A 345 8.03 -5.59 -11.05
C LYS A 345 6.99 -5.61 -12.19
N GLN A 346 5.70 -5.67 -11.86
CA GLN A 346 4.64 -5.79 -12.86
C GLN A 346 3.54 -4.75 -12.70
N LEU A 347 3.13 -4.21 -13.83
CA LEU A 347 1.92 -3.44 -14.00
C LEU A 347 0.75 -4.41 -14.25
N LEU A 348 -0.25 -4.33 -13.39
CA LEU A 348 -1.48 -5.10 -13.45
C LEU A 348 -2.54 -4.28 -14.20
N VAL A 349 -3.11 -4.83 -15.27
CA VAL A 349 -3.93 -4.08 -16.22
C VAL A 349 -5.33 -4.68 -16.29
N GLY A 350 -6.33 -3.91 -15.86
CA GLY A 350 -7.75 -4.26 -15.95
C GLY A 350 -8.53 -3.33 -16.88
N GLY A 351 -9.46 -3.87 -17.67
CA GLY A 351 -10.25 -3.03 -18.57
C GLY A 351 -11.33 -3.76 -19.34
N ARG A 352 -11.72 -3.20 -20.50
CA ARG A 352 -12.70 -3.80 -21.43
C ARG A 352 -12.04 -4.56 -22.60
N PHE A 353 -10.72 -4.64 -22.60
CA PHE A 353 -9.95 -5.19 -23.71
C PHE A 353 -10.04 -6.71 -23.77
N THR A 354 -9.97 -7.21 -25.01
CA THR A 354 -9.91 -8.64 -25.31
C THR A 354 -8.59 -9.03 -25.98
N GLN A 355 -7.69 -8.05 -26.15
CA GLN A 355 -6.33 -8.25 -26.62
C GLN A 355 -5.38 -7.26 -25.94
N ALA A 356 -4.19 -7.73 -25.61
CA ALA A 356 -3.08 -6.96 -25.07
C ALA A 356 -1.78 -7.44 -25.74
N GLY A 357 -0.92 -6.52 -26.19
CA GLY A 357 0.32 -6.88 -26.89
C GLY A 357 0.10 -7.68 -28.19
N GLY A 358 -1.07 -7.53 -28.84
CA GLY A 358 -1.44 -8.31 -30.01
C GLY A 358 -1.88 -9.76 -29.73
N GLN A 359 -1.85 -10.20 -28.48
CA GLN A 359 -2.32 -11.51 -28.03
C GLN A 359 -3.72 -11.44 -27.45
N GLN A 360 -4.44 -12.56 -27.42
CA GLN A 360 -5.74 -12.64 -26.75
C GLN A 360 -5.60 -12.27 -25.28
N ALA A 361 -6.56 -11.54 -24.73
CA ALA A 361 -6.66 -11.25 -23.31
C ALA A 361 -8.14 -11.33 -22.91
N SER A 362 -8.43 -11.54 -21.64
CA SER A 362 -9.80 -11.64 -21.12
C SER A 362 -9.99 -10.58 -20.05
N TYR A 363 -10.00 -9.31 -20.46
CA TYR A 363 -10.20 -8.12 -19.62
C TYR A 363 -9.10 -7.86 -18.57
N TRP A 364 -8.07 -8.70 -18.58
CA TRP A 364 -6.95 -8.76 -17.65
C TRP A 364 -5.65 -8.99 -18.43
N ALA A 365 -4.58 -8.34 -18.02
CA ALA A 365 -3.22 -8.58 -18.50
C ALA A 365 -2.20 -8.04 -17.49
N ARG A 366 -0.95 -8.48 -17.60
CA ARG A 366 0.17 -7.91 -16.85
C ARG A 366 1.23 -7.42 -17.84
N TRP A 367 1.96 -6.38 -17.46
CA TRP A 367 3.09 -5.84 -18.22
C TRP A 367 4.28 -5.70 -17.30
N GLY A 368 5.41 -6.29 -17.65
CA GLY A 368 6.59 -6.30 -16.79
C GLY A 368 7.48 -7.49 -17.09
N CYS A 369 8.33 -7.83 -16.14
CA CYS A 369 9.02 -9.12 -16.16
C CYS A 369 8.00 -10.22 -15.96
N ALA A 370 8.06 -11.31 -16.75
CA ALA A 370 7.56 -12.59 -16.26
C ALA A 370 8.18 -12.80 -14.89
N ASP A 371 7.37 -13.18 -13.89
CA ASP A 371 7.85 -13.47 -12.53
C ASP A 371 9.12 -14.31 -12.67
N GLN A 372 10.27 -13.67 -12.54
CA GLN A 372 11.53 -14.38 -12.43
C GLN A 372 11.40 -14.89 -11.01
N VAL A 373 11.17 -16.18 -10.89
CA VAL A 373 11.30 -16.88 -9.61
C VAL A 373 12.78 -16.71 -9.27
N VAL A 374 13.10 -15.63 -8.57
CA VAL A 374 14.42 -15.49 -7.96
C VAL A 374 14.35 -16.41 -6.75
N ASP A 375 15.29 -17.33 -6.71
CA ASP A 375 15.44 -18.40 -5.74
C ASP A 375 16.96 -18.42 -5.56
N GLU A 376 17.46 -17.58 -4.64
CA GLU A 376 18.88 -17.29 -4.44
C GLU A 376 19.63 -18.54 -3.97
N ASP A 377 18.97 -19.38 -3.18
CA ASP A 377 19.58 -20.55 -2.56
C ASP A 377 19.23 -21.90 -3.23
N LEU A 378 18.33 -21.87 -4.21
CA LEU A 378 17.94 -22.96 -5.10
C LEU A 378 17.23 -24.12 -4.39
N ASP A 379 16.45 -23.81 -3.37
CA ASP A 379 15.71 -24.79 -2.59
C ASP A 379 14.31 -25.12 -3.18
N GLY A 380 13.85 -24.29 -4.12
CA GLY A 380 12.58 -24.42 -4.81
C GLY A 380 11.46 -23.53 -4.28
N VAL A 381 11.73 -22.67 -3.30
CA VAL A 381 10.88 -21.59 -2.81
C VAL A 381 11.39 -20.25 -3.38
N PRO A 382 10.52 -19.40 -3.96
CA PRO A 382 10.94 -18.07 -4.41
C PRO A 382 11.36 -17.17 -3.24
N ASP A 383 12.38 -16.31 -3.39
CA ASP A 383 12.91 -15.42 -2.34
C ASP A 383 11.84 -14.57 -1.62
N ASP A 384 10.75 -14.23 -2.31
CA ASP A 384 9.66 -13.42 -1.76
C ASP A 384 8.55 -14.21 -1.07
N GLU A 385 8.70 -15.54 -1.06
CA GLU A 385 7.89 -16.53 -0.36
C GLU A 385 8.76 -17.41 0.54
N ASP A 386 10.06 -17.10 0.67
CA ASP A 386 11.08 -17.84 1.39
C ASP A 386 11.41 -17.16 2.73
N ASN A 387 11.15 -17.85 3.85
CA ASN A 387 11.51 -17.38 5.19
C ASN A 387 12.99 -17.59 5.55
N CYS A 388 13.79 -18.16 4.64
CA CYS A 388 15.25 -18.15 4.66
C CYS A 388 15.88 -17.92 3.27
N PRO A 389 15.75 -16.73 2.65
CA PRO A 389 16.14 -16.47 1.24
C PRO A 389 17.58 -16.79 0.83
N ALA A 390 18.47 -17.02 1.79
CA ALA A 390 19.88 -17.31 1.55
C ALA A 390 20.31 -18.68 2.11
N MET A 391 19.39 -19.46 2.69
CA MET A 391 19.68 -20.75 3.30
C MET A 391 18.57 -21.78 3.02
N PRO A 392 18.88 -22.86 2.26
CA PRO A 392 17.84 -23.77 1.76
C PRO A 392 17.00 -24.41 2.87
N ASN A 393 15.70 -24.14 2.85
CA ASN A 393 14.69 -24.75 3.71
C ASN A 393 13.35 -24.97 2.96
N PRO A 394 13.27 -25.97 2.05
CA PRO A 394 12.08 -26.17 1.20
C PRO A 394 10.78 -26.48 1.96
N ASP A 395 10.88 -26.79 3.25
CA ASP A 395 9.74 -27.05 4.15
C ASP A 395 9.22 -25.80 4.86
N GLN A 396 9.94 -24.67 4.77
CA GLN A 396 9.57 -23.36 5.29
C GLN A 396 9.15 -23.43 6.76
N GLN A 397 9.82 -24.29 7.53
CA GLN A 397 9.48 -24.48 8.94
C GLN A 397 9.85 -23.21 9.72
N ASP A 398 8.88 -22.70 10.47
CA ASP A 398 8.98 -21.58 11.40
C ASP A 398 8.21 -22.00 12.66
N SER A 399 8.96 -22.34 13.71
CA SER A 399 8.44 -23.00 14.89
C SER A 399 7.85 -22.04 15.93
N ASP A 400 8.24 -20.77 15.93
CA ASP A 400 7.76 -19.75 16.88
C ASP A 400 6.89 -18.65 16.24
N GLY A 401 6.84 -18.58 14.91
CA GLY A 401 5.95 -17.73 14.14
C GLY A 401 6.41 -16.30 14.03
N ASP A 402 7.73 -16.07 13.99
CA ASP A 402 8.33 -14.74 13.84
C ASP A 402 8.68 -14.38 12.38
N ASP A 403 8.31 -15.24 11.43
CA ASP A 403 8.56 -15.15 9.99
C ASP A 403 10.04 -15.34 9.58
N VAL A 404 10.92 -15.80 10.50
CA VAL A 404 12.28 -16.28 10.21
C VAL A 404 12.28 -17.81 10.26
N GLY A 405 12.75 -18.47 9.19
CA GLY A 405 12.73 -19.93 9.17
C GLY A 405 13.71 -20.56 10.17
N ASP A 406 13.34 -21.71 10.75
CA ASP A 406 14.15 -22.50 11.70
C ASP A 406 15.58 -22.77 11.19
N ALA A 407 15.78 -22.79 9.87
CA ALA A 407 17.08 -23.01 9.24
C ALA A 407 18.03 -21.82 9.39
N CYS A 408 17.51 -20.60 9.36
CA CYS A 408 18.27 -19.35 9.42
C CYS A 408 18.02 -18.55 10.70
N ASP A 409 17.16 -19.02 11.59
CA ASP A 409 16.92 -18.46 12.90
C ASP A 409 17.88 -19.02 13.97
N ALA A 410 18.54 -18.12 14.70
CA ALA A 410 19.38 -18.48 15.84
C ALA A 410 18.56 -18.86 17.08
N CYS A 411 17.32 -18.38 17.15
CA CYS A 411 16.39 -18.50 18.26
C CYS A 411 15.05 -19.10 17.83
N ALA A 412 15.10 -20.19 17.03
CA ALA A 412 13.98 -20.91 16.38
C ALA A 412 12.86 -21.48 17.28
N SER A 413 12.72 -21.02 18.51
CA SER A 413 11.64 -21.37 19.42
C SER A 413 11.22 -20.17 20.30
N ASP A 414 11.75 -18.98 20.01
CA ASP A 414 11.51 -17.74 20.72
C ASP A 414 11.33 -16.58 19.75
N PRO A 415 10.09 -16.09 19.55
CA PRO A 415 9.80 -15.05 18.57
C PRO A 415 10.32 -13.67 18.96
N LEU A 416 10.90 -13.53 20.16
CA LEU A 416 11.57 -12.29 20.58
C LEU A 416 13.01 -12.19 20.08
N ASN A 417 13.62 -13.30 19.65
CA ASN A 417 15.00 -13.37 19.19
C ASN A 417 16.04 -12.86 20.20
N ASP A 418 17.30 -12.83 19.77
CA ASP A 418 18.41 -12.18 20.46
C ASP A 418 18.39 -10.66 20.18
N VAL A 419 17.61 -9.93 20.98
CA VAL A 419 17.32 -8.49 20.80
C VAL A 419 18.58 -7.63 20.85
N ASP A 420 19.55 -7.98 21.70
CA ASP A 420 20.75 -7.19 21.94
C ASP A 420 22.03 -7.75 21.28
N GLY A 421 21.94 -8.93 20.67
CA GLY A 421 22.99 -9.54 19.85
C GLY A 421 24.10 -10.19 20.66
N ASP A 422 23.82 -10.64 21.88
CA ASP A 422 24.80 -11.26 22.78
C ASP A 422 24.88 -12.80 22.69
N GLY A 423 23.93 -13.41 21.98
CA GLY A 423 23.81 -14.85 21.76
C GLY A 423 22.88 -15.58 22.74
N ALA A 424 22.16 -14.88 23.62
CA ALA A 424 21.04 -15.41 24.40
C ALA A 424 19.71 -15.06 23.74
N CYS A 425 18.82 -16.04 23.60
CA CYS A 425 17.46 -15.79 23.12
C CYS A 425 16.65 -15.09 24.22
N GLY A 426 15.73 -14.20 23.84
CA GLY A 426 14.92 -13.39 24.76
C GLY A 426 14.17 -14.19 25.84
N ASP A 427 13.81 -15.45 25.59
CA ASP A 427 13.15 -16.34 26.57
C ASP A 427 14.08 -16.81 27.70
N VAL A 428 15.40 -16.79 27.48
CA VAL A 428 16.44 -17.17 28.43
C VAL A 428 17.38 -16.03 28.80
N ASP A 429 17.24 -14.87 28.15
CA ASP A 429 18.02 -13.67 28.40
C ASP A 429 17.53 -12.94 29.66
N ASN A 430 18.38 -12.90 30.68
CA ASN A 430 18.11 -12.21 31.93
C ASN A 430 18.39 -10.70 31.86
N CYS A 431 18.89 -10.19 30.74
CA CYS A 431 19.01 -8.77 30.42
C CYS A 431 18.65 -8.47 28.95
N PRO A 432 17.37 -8.57 28.54
CA PRO A 432 16.91 -8.50 27.13
C PRO A 432 17.32 -7.28 26.30
N ASP A 433 17.74 -6.19 26.94
CA ASP A 433 18.13 -4.95 26.28
C ASP A 433 19.62 -4.62 26.50
N THR A 434 20.40 -5.49 27.15
CA THR A 434 21.79 -5.20 27.57
C THR A 434 22.69 -6.43 27.53
N ALA A 435 23.46 -6.50 26.45
CA ALA A 435 24.32 -7.64 26.13
C ALA A 435 25.18 -8.12 27.30
N ASN A 436 24.92 -9.34 27.72
CA ASN A 436 25.61 -10.06 28.77
C ASN A 436 25.67 -11.58 28.49
N ALA A 437 26.33 -11.99 27.40
CA ALA A 437 26.44 -13.38 26.92
C ALA A 437 26.79 -14.48 27.95
N ASN A 438 27.29 -14.11 29.15
CA ASN A 438 27.54 -15.04 30.25
C ASN A 438 26.32 -15.28 31.15
N GLN A 439 25.23 -14.53 30.96
CA GLN A 439 23.96 -14.60 31.66
C GLN A 439 24.14 -14.66 33.18
N ALA A 440 25.09 -13.85 33.68
CA ALA A 440 25.42 -13.81 35.10
C ALA A 440 24.26 -13.23 35.91
N ASN A 441 23.91 -13.90 37.01
CA ASN A 441 22.86 -13.51 37.94
C ASN A 441 23.26 -14.06 39.31
N ALA A 442 23.91 -13.22 40.13
CA ALA A 442 24.61 -13.65 41.32
C ALA A 442 23.68 -13.91 42.51
N ASP A 443 22.52 -13.27 42.58
CA ASP A 443 21.52 -13.45 43.63
C ASP A 443 20.32 -14.32 43.22
N GLY A 444 20.14 -14.56 41.93
CA GLY A 444 19.14 -15.45 41.36
C GLY A 444 17.75 -14.82 41.24
N ASP A 445 17.65 -13.50 41.15
CA ASP A 445 16.38 -12.82 40.90
C ASP A 445 16.00 -12.79 39.40
N SER A 446 15.05 -11.95 38.99
CA SER A 446 14.60 -11.88 37.59
C SER A 446 15.51 -11.07 36.65
N PHE A 447 16.55 -10.43 37.16
CA PHE A 447 17.46 -9.57 36.41
C PHE A 447 18.88 -10.15 36.42
N GLY A 448 19.61 -9.99 35.32
CA GLY A 448 21.03 -10.32 35.27
C GLY A 448 21.89 -9.22 35.91
N ASP A 449 23.11 -9.58 36.34
CA ASP A 449 24.04 -8.69 37.05
C ASP A 449 24.30 -7.34 36.36
N VAL A 450 24.14 -7.29 35.02
CA VAL A 450 24.45 -6.12 34.19
C VAL A 450 23.27 -5.14 34.11
N CYS A 451 22.03 -5.64 34.22
CA CYS A 451 20.80 -4.86 34.17
C CYS A 451 20.11 -4.75 35.54
N ASP A 452 20.65 -5.41 36.56
CA ASP A 452 20.19 -5.32 37.94
C ASP A 452 20.82 -4.11 38.67
N LEU A 453 19.98 -3.35 39.37
CA LEU A 453 20.42 -2.24 40.23
C LEU A 453 21.06 -2.76 41.52
N CYS A 454 20.67 -3.95 41.96
CA CYS A 454 21.15 -4.58 43.18
C CYS A 454 21.67 -6.01 42.94
N PRO A 455 22.78 -6.21 42.17
CA PRO A 455 23.22 -7.51 41.65
C PRO A 455 23.59 -8.60 42.66
N ASN A 456 23.44 -8.35 43.97
CA ASN A 456 23.77 -9.30 45.02
C ASN A 456 22.66 -9.39 46.09
N ASP A 457 21.50 -8.81 45.81
CA ASP A 457 20.34 -8.80 46.70
C ASP A 457 19.05 -9.12 45.94
N PRO A 458 18.49 -10.33 46.12
CA PRO A 458 17.34 -10.78 45.33
C PRO A 458 16.02 -10.11 45.74
N LEU A 459 16.02 -9.28 46.79
CA LEU A 459 14.87 -8.44 47.15
C LEU A 459 14.85 -7.13 46.38
N ASN A 460 15.99 -6.75 45.79
CA ASN A 460 16.16 -5.55 45.01
C ASN A 460 15.81 -4.27 45.80
N ASP A 461 15.70 -3.13 45.14
CA ASP A 461 15.24 -1.87 45.76
C ASP A 461 13.70 -1.88 45.89
N VAL A 462 13.21 -2.35 47.04
CA VAL A 462 11.78 -2.60 47.29
C VAL A 462 10.93 -1.33 47.24
N ASP A 463 11.49 -0.18 47.67
CA ASP A 463 10.75 1.08 47.77
C ASP A 463 11.16 2.16 46.75
N GLY A 464 12.19 1.88 45.95
CA GLY A 464 12.61 2.69 44.81
C GLY A 464 13.48 3.89 45.19
N ASP A 465 14.15 3.86 46.33
CA ASP A 465 14.97 4.97 46.83
C ASP A 465 16.45 4.91 46.43
N GLY A 466 16.87 3.81 45.82
CA GLY A 466 18.22 3.52 45.37
C GLY A 466 19.09 2.74 46.37
N ALA A 467 18.55 2.30 47.50
CA ALA A 467 19.20 1.38 48.42
C ALA A 467 18.72 -0.06 48.21
N CYS A 468 19.66 -1.00 48.14
CA CYS A 468 19.33 -2.42 48.08
C CYS A 468 18.79 -2.88 49.44
N GLY A 469 17.76 -3.74 49.43
CA GLY A 469 17.10 -4.25 50.62
C GLY A 469 18.03 -4.86 51.68
N ASP A 470 19.17 -5.42 51.29
CA ASP A 470 20.18 -5.98 52.21
C ASP A 470 20.94 -4.91 53.03
N VAL A 471 20.97 -3.67 52.54
CA VAL A 471 21.58 -2.51 53.20
C VAL A 471 20.58 -1.41 53.56
N ASP A 472 19.31 -1.58 53.20
CA ASP A 472 18.23 -0.65 53.50
C ASP A 472 17.77 -0.79 54.96
N ASN A 473 17.84 0.32 55.70
CA ASN A 473 17.42 0.42 57.09
C ASN A 473 15.90 0.65 57.25
N CYS A 474 15.20 1.01 56.17
CA CYS A 474 13.76 1.15 56.09
C CYS A 474 13.17 0.46 54.83
N PRO A 475 13.21 -0.89 54.74
CA PRO A 475 12.88 -1.67 53.52
C PRO A 475 11.52 -1.46 52.86
N ASP A 476 10.62 -0.73 53.50
CA ASP A 476 9.27 -0.44 53.01
C ASP A 476 9.00 1.09 52.94
N THR A 477 10.01 1.95 53.13
CA THR A 477 9.85 3.40 53.26
C THR A 477 11.05 4.18 52.77
N ALA A 478 10.92 4.71 51.55
CA ALA A 478 11.98 5.41 50.84
C ALA A 478 12.68 6.47 51.69
N ASN A 479 13.97 6.26 51.92
CA ASN A 479 14.88 7.15 52.60
C ASN A 479 16.31 6.99 52.04
N ALA A 480 16.54 7.45 50.81
CA ALA A 480 17.80 7.29 50.07
C ALA A 480 19.09 7.69 50.83
N ASP A 481 19.00 8.50 51.89
CA ASP A 481 20.12 8.89 52.74
C ASP A 481 20.42 7.90 53.88
N GLN A 482 19.58 6.89 54.07
CA GLN A 482 19.64 5.84 55.07
C GLN A 482 19.79 6.42 56.49
N ALA A 483 19.19 7.59 56.72
CA ALA A 483 19.25 8.28 58.00
C ALA A 483 18.32 7.62 59.02
N ASN A 484 18.84 7.36 60.22
CA ASN A 484 18.02 6.89 61.34
C ASN A 484 17.13 8.02 61.85
N ALA A 485 15.81 7.84 61.79
CA ALA A 485 14.84 8.61 62.56
C ALA A 485 14.46 7.78 63.80
N ASP A 486 15.04 8.14 64.95
CA ASP A 486 14.76 7.56 66.26
C ASP A 486 13.36 7.92 66.82
#